data_AF-R2XQX8-F1
#
_entry.id   AF-R2XQX8-F1
#
_cell.length_a   1.000
_cell.length_b   1.000
_cell.length_c   1.000
_cell.angle_alpha   90.00
_cell.angle_beta   90.00
_cell.angle_gamma   90.00
#
_symmetry.space_group_name_H-M   'P 1'
#
loop_
_entity.id
_entity.type
_entity.pdbx_description
1 polymer ?
#
loop_
_entity_poly.entity_id
_entity_poly.type
_entity_poly.pdbx_seq_one_letter_code
_entity_poly.pdbx_strand_id
1 'polypeptide(L)' 'MYRIYHDEIAAIVVDEVNRCFCYTTISKAKQITKGIQTTISRRSALYQREEYLLELGYKKERFVS' A
#
# COMPACT_ATOMS: atom_id res chain seq x y z
N MET A 1 1.00 11.75 0.75
CA MET A 1 2.25 10.96 0.73
C MET A 1 1.86 9.50 0.62
N TYR A 2 2.50 8.73 -0.26
CA TYR A 2 2.22 7.30 -0.38
C TYR A 2 3.25 6.47 0.37
N ARG A 3 2.83 5.31 0.89
CA ARG A 3 3.72 4.27 1.40
C ARG A 3 3.45 2.95 0.70
N ILE A 4 4.51 2.21 0.42
CA ILE A 4 4.44 0.88 -0.17
C ILE A 4 5.03 -0.11 0.83
N TYR A 5 4.24 -1.09 1.26
CA TYR A 5 4.71 -2.27 1.98
C TYR A 5 4.75 -3.45 1.01
N HIS A 6 5.82 -4.24 0.95
CA HIS A 6 5.90 -5.37 -0.01
C HIS A 6 6.68 -6.59 0.51
N ASP A 7 6.35 -7.77 -0.02
CA ASP A 7 7.01 -9.06 0.29
C ASP A 7 7.76 -9.69 -0.91
N GLU A 8 8.16 -8.85 -1.88
CA GLU A 8 8.80 -9.18 -3.18
C GLU A 8 7.82 -9.54 -4.30
N ILE A 9 6.66 -10.10 -3.98
CA ILE A 9 5.63 -10.47 -4.96
C ILE A 9 4.47 -9.48 -4.91
N ALA A 10 3.89 -9.32 -3.72
CA ALA A 10 2.75 -8.47 -3.47
C ALA A 10 3.16 -7.16 -2.79
N ALA A 11 2.24 -6.20 -2.82
CA ALA A 11 2.40 -4.92 -2.20
C ALA A 11 1.07 -4.34 -1.69
N ILE A 12 1.15 -3.60 -0.60
CA ILE A 12 0.10 -2.71 -0.12
C ILE A 12 0.53 -1.28 -0.41
N VAL A 13 -0.26 -0.55 -1.19
CA VAL A 13 -0.10 0.89 -1.38
C VAL A 13 -1.02 1.59 -0.39
N VAL A 14 -0.46 2.44 0.46
CA VAL A 14 -1.18 3.24 1.45
C VAL A 14 -1.14 4.70 1.02
N ASP A 15 -2.32 5.32 0.94
CA ASP A 15 -2.48 6.76 0.84
C ASP A 15 -2.68 7.32 2.26
N GLU A 16 -1.64 7.96 2.78
CA GLU A 16 -1.67 8.56 4.12
C GLU A 16 -2.57 9.79 4.20
N VAL A 17 -2.92 10.41 3.07
CA VAL A 17 -3.78 11.62 3.02
C VAL A 17 -5.24 11.21 3.05
N ASN A 18 -5.63 10.28 2.18
CA ASN A 18 -7.00 9.82 2.07
C ASN A 18 -7.36 8.72 3.09
N ARG A 19 -6.37 8.24 3.86
CA ARG A 19 -6.51 7.13 4.82
C ARG A 19 -7.14 5.91 4.18
N CYS A 20 -6.62 5.52 3.03
CA CYS A 20 -7.02 4.31 2.34
C CYS A 20 -5.81 3.52 1.83
N PHE A 21 -6.03 2.26 1.47
CA PHE A 21 -4.99 1.40 0.94
C PHE A 21 -5.55 0.41 -0.08
N CYS A 22 -4.69 -0.07 -0.98
CA CYS A 22 -5.02 -1.19 -1.88
C CYS A 22 -3.97 -2.29 -1.82
N TYR A 23 -4.42 -3.51 -2.16
CA TYR A 23 -3.54 -4.64 -2.41
C TYR A 23 -3.25 -4.73 -3.91
N THR A 24 -1.97 -4.90 -4.26
CA THR A 24 -1.52 -4.94 -5.64
C THR A 24 -0.17 -5.67 -5.76
N THR A 25 0.47 -5.66 -6.93
CA THR A 25 1.85 -6.15 -7.09
C THR A 25 2.85 -5.02 -6.87
N ILE A 26 4.09 -5.34 -6.50
CA ILE A 26 5.13 -4.31 -6.33
C ILE A 26 5.36 -3.49 -7.61
N SER A 27 5.25 -4.12 -8.78
CA SER A 27 5.38 -3.44 -10.08
C SER A 27 4.27 -2.41 -10.26
N LYS A 28 3.01 -2.79 -10.02
CA LYS A 28 1.86 -1.90 -10.13
C LYS A 28 1.88 -0.81 -9.05
N ALA A 29 2.29 -1.13 -7.82
CA ALA A 29 2.49 -0.15 -6.75
C ALA A 29 3.48 0.96 -7.17
N LYS A 30 4.64 0.58 -7.74
CA LYS A 30 5.61 1.54 -8.27
C LYS A 30 5.06 2.38 -9.43
N GLN A 31 4.17 1.82 -10.25
CA GLN A 31 3.49 2.56 -11.31
C GLN A 31 2.48 3.58 -10.74
N ILE A 32 1.66 3.16 -9.77
CA ILE A 32 0.65 4.02 -9.13
C ILE A 32 1.30 5.22 -8.45
N THR A 33 2.42 5.00 -7.75
CA THR A 33 3.09 6.06 -6.99
C THR A 33 4.17 6.78 -7.80
N LYS A 34 4.25 6.55 -9.12
CA LYS A 34 5.29 7.14 -9.98
C LYS A 34 5.17 8.66 -9.98
N GLY A 35 6.29 9.35 -9.73
CA GLY A 35 6.32 10.82 -9.68
C GLY A 35 5.76 11.42 -8.39
N ILE A 36 5.37 10.60 -7.41
CA ILE A 36 4.88 11.04 -6.10
C ILE A 36 5.88 10.60 -5.03
N GLN A 37 6.08 11.45 -4.02
CA GLN A 37 6.94 11.10 -2.89
C GLN A 37 6.40 9.85 -2.18
N THR A 38 7.23 8.80 -2.18
CA THR A 38 6.85 7.46 -1.75
C THR A 38 7.91 6.87 -0.83
N THR A 39 7.49 6.31 0.30
CA THR A 39 8.36 5.46 1.12
C THR A 39 8.09 4.00 0.82
N ILE A 40 9.14 3.24 0.50
CA ILE A 40 9.03 1.80 0.20
C ILE A 40 9.65 1.03 1.36
N SER A 41 8.94 0.03 1.87
CA SER A 41 9.37 -0.79 3.01
C SER A 41 9.09 -2.26 2.75
N ARG A 42 10.12 -3.09 2.86
CA ARG A 42 9.97 -4.54 2.80
C ARG A 42 9.32 -5.07 4.09
N ARG A 43 8.29 -5.89 3.95
CA ARG A 43 7.52 -6.53 5.03
C ARG A 43 7.09 -7.92 4.58
N SER A 44 7.56 -8.96 5.26
CA SER A 44 7.23 -10.36 4.93
C SER A 44 5.77 -10.72 5.22
N ALA A 45 5.15 -10.05 6.21
CA ALA A 45 3.78 -10.32 6.63
C ALA A 45 2.85 -9.17 6.22
N LEU A 46 2.43 -9.16 4.94
CA LEU A 46 1.51 -8.13 4.43
C LEU A 46 0.12 -8.21 5.06
N TYR A 47 -0.35 -9.43 5.40
CA TYR A 47 -1.65 -9.63 6.06
C TYR A 47 -1.73 -8.88 7.41
N GLN A 48 -0.69 -8.98 8.26
CA GLN A 48 -0.63 -8.26 9.53
C GLN A 48 -0.65 -6.75 9.30
N ARG A 49 -0.06 -6.30 8.18
CA ARG A 49 -0.07 -4.88 7.84
C ARG A 49 -1.45 -4.40 7.41
N GLU A 50 -2.18 -5.22 6.65
CA GLU A 50 -3.57 -4.97 6.29
C GLU A 50 -4.45 -4.89 7.53
N GLU A 51 -4.36 -5.88 8.44
CA GLU A 51 -5.12 -5.88 9.71
C GLU A 51 -4.84 -4.60 10.51
N TYR A 52 -3.57 -4.24 10.67
CA TYR A 52 -3.18 -3.01 11.37
C TYR A 52 -3.74 -1.75 10.70
N LEU A 53 -3.76 -1.67 9.37
CA LEU A 53 -4.33 -0.51 8.67
C LEU A 53 -5.84 -0.40 8.89
N LEU A 54 -6.55 -1.53 8.91
CA LEU A 54 -7.98 -1.59 9.21
C LEU A 54 -8.26 -1.17 10.66
N GLU A 55 -7.45 -1.61 11.63
CA GLU A 55 -7.53 -1.19 13.03
C GLU A 55 -7.30 0.32 13.19
N LEU A 56 -6.41 0.90 12.39
CA LEU A 56 -6.21 2.35 12.30
C LEU A 56 -7.35 3.09 11.57
N GLY A 57 -8.37 2.39 11.09
CA GLY A 57 -9.50 2.99 10.38
C GLY A 57 -9.21 3.39 8.94
N TYR A 58 -8.18 2.82 8.31
CA TYR A 58 -7.95 3.00 6.88
C TYR A 58 -8.97 2.18 6.10
N LYS A 59 -9.42 2.72 4.97
CA LYS A 59 -10.36 2.03 4.09
C LYS A 59 -9.62 1.22 3.02
N LYS A 60 -10.05 -0.01 2.81
CA LYS A 60 -9.57 -0.80 1.67
C LYS A 60 -10.28 -0.33 0.39
N GLU A 61 -9.51 0.20 -0.54
CA GLU A 61 -10.01 0.67 -1.83
C GLU A 61 -9.30 -0.07 -2.96
N ARG A 62 -9.99 -0.24 -4.10
CA ARG A 62 -9.33 -0.67 -5.33
C ARG A 62 -8.82 0.58 -6.03
N PHE A 63 -7.58 0.97 -5.76
CA PHE A 63 -6.90 1.89 -6.66
C PHE A 63 -6.77 1.17 -8.00
N VAL A 64 -7.37 1.73 -9.05
CA VAL A 64 -7.47 1.25 -10.44
C VAL A 64 -8.79 0.53 -10.77
N SER A 65 -9.69 1.31 -11.41
CA SER A 65 -10.37 0.90 -12.65
C SER A 65 -9.37 0.90 -13.80
#